data_AF-A0A3B9D605-F1
#
_entry.id   AF-A0A3B9D605-F1
#
_cell.length_a   1.000
_cell.length_b   1.000
_cell.length_c   1.000
_cell.angle_alpha   90.00
_cell.angle_beta   90.00
_cell.angle_gamma   90.00
#
_symmetry.space_group_name_H-M   'P 1'
#
loop_
_entity.id
_entity.type
_entity.pdbx_description
1 polymer ?
#
loop_
_entity_poly.entity_id
_entity_poly.type
_entity_poly.pdbx_seq_one_letter_code
_entity_poly.pdbx_strand_id
1 'polypeptide(L)'
;MFYENLDKILKKKNLTLNKLAKGTGIAQSQTSKWKKGNLPGSEILIKICKFLEVSSDYLLDLNPEAPPILSDQEQELLEHFRQCSPGEQDSILLLANAGAAKAEQEKESSNSKNVG
;
A
#
# COMPACT_ATOMS: atom_id res chain seq x y z
N MET A 1 -10.61 -2.25 -12.82
CA MET A 1 -9.66 -1.54 -11.92
C MET A 1 -10.34 -0.69 -10.85
N PHE A 2 -10.77 0.57 -11.10
CA PHE A 2 -11.28 1.45 -10.03
C PHE A 2 -12.40 0.83 -9.18
N TYR A 3 -13.46 0.31 -9.81
CA TYR A 3 -14.60 -0.25 -9.07
C TYR A 3 -14.22 -1.51 -8.29
N GLU A 4 -13.32 -2.33 -8.81
CA GLU A 4 -12.84 -3.52 -8.08
C GLU A 4 -12.06 -3.15 -6.83
N ASN A 5 -11.17 -2.15 -6.93
CA ASN A 5 -10.43 -1.65 -5.76
C ASN A 5 -11.36 -0.98 -4.76
N LEU A 6 -12.33 -0.20 -5.23
CA LEU A 6 -13.38 0.36 -4.39
C LEU A 6 -14.17 -0.73 -3.66
N ASP A 7 -14.60 -1.78 -4.36
CA ASP A 7 -15.37 -2.90 -3.79
C ASP A 7 -14.55 -3.67 -2.74
N LYS A 8 -13.26 -3.92 -3.00
CA LYS A 8 -12.33 -4.52 -2.03
C LYS A 8 -12.23 -3.69 -0.75
N ILE A 9 -12.05 -2.36 -0.87
CA ILE A 9 -11.96 -1.44 0.28
C ILE A 9 -13.27 -1.44 1.07
N LEU A 10 -14.41 -1.36 0.37
CA LEU A 10 -15.72 -1.36 1.02
C LEU A 10 -15.96 -2.66 1.80
N LYS A 11 -15.63 -3.82 1.22
CA LYS A 11 -15.70 -5.12 1.91
C LYS A 11 -14.80 -5.16 3.14
N LYS A 12 -13.55 -4.73 3.03
CA LYS A 12 -12.59 -4.68 4.16
C LYS A 12 -13.11 -3.80 5.31
N LYS A 13 -13.81 -2.71 4.99
CA LYS A 13 -14.39 -1.77 5.98
C LYS A 13 -15.83 -2.12 6.39
N ASN A 14 -16.39 -3.27 5.96
CA ASN A 14 -17.80 -3.65 6.19
C ASN A 14 -18.81 -2.57 5.76
N LEU A 15 -18.49 -1.86 4.67
CA LEU A 15 -19.30 -0.83 4.05
C LEU A 15 -19.96 -1.35 2.77
N THR A 16 -21.08 -0.72 2.42
CA THR A 16 -21.74 -0.95 1.14
C THR A 16 -21.59 0.27 0.26
N LEU A 17 -21.71 0.09 -1.06
CA LEU A 17 -21.73 1.21 -2.00
C LEU A 17 -22.83 2.23 -1.67
N ASN A 18 -23.95 1.75 -1.10
CA ASN A 18 -25.03 2.60 -0.63
C ASN A 18 -24.65 3.44 0.60
N LYS A 19 -23.92 2.86 1.55
CA LYS A 19 -23.40 3.60 2.71
C LYS A 19 -22.39 4.65 2.26
N LEU A 20 -21.50 4.30 1.32
CA LEU A 20 -20.57 5.25 0.71
C LEU A 20 -21.31 6.43 0.06
N ALA A 21 -22.28 6.14 -0.82
CA ALA A 21 -23.05 7.16 -1.52
C ALA A 21 -23.75 8.13 -0.56
N LYS A 22 -24.37 7.60 0.51
CA LYS A 22 -25.00 8.42 1.56
C LYS A 22 -23.98 9.25 2.34
N GLY A 23 -22.86 8.65 2.76
CA GLY A 23 -21.83 9.32 3.55
C GLY A 23 -21.04 10.39 2.79
N THR A 24 -21.03 10.33 1.47
CA THR A 24 -20.32 11.28 0.59
C THR A 24 -21.26 12.27 -0.12
N GLY A 25 -22.58 12.10 0.00
CA GLY A 25 -23.58 12.88 -0.73
C GLY A 25 -23.58 12.64 -2.24
N ILE A 26 -23.12 11.47 -2.69
CA ILE A 26 -23.06 11.10 -4.12
C ILE A 26 -24.39 10.46 -4.55
N ALA A 27 -24.92 10.90 -5.70
CA ALA A 27 -26.11 10.29 -6.28
C ALA A 27 -25.88 8.81 -6.68
N GLN A 28 -26.84 7.95 -6.36
CA GLN A 28 -26.79 6.51 -6.67
C GLN A 28 -26.69 6.19 -8.17
N SER A 29 -27.22 7.06 -9.02
CA SER A 29 -27.09 6.94 -10.46
C SER A 29 -25.62 7.02 -10.92
N GLN A 30 -24.78 7.77 -10.20
CA GLN A 30 -23.35 7.89 -10.51
C GLN A 30 -22.57 6.64 -10.07
N THR A 31 -22.90 6.06 -8.91
CA THR A 31 -22.21 4.86 -8.41
C THR A 31 -22.41 3.65 -9.32
N SER A 32 -23.56 3.56 -9.98
CA SER A 32 -23.90 2.50 -10.92
C SER A 32 -23.05 2.55 -12.20
N LYS A 33 -22.58 3.74 -12.60
CA LYS A 33 -21.69 3.91 -13.76
C LYS A 33 -20.29 3.36 -13.50
N TRP A 34 -19.82 3.39 -12.25
CA TRP A 34 -18.50 2.86 -11.89
C TRP A 34 -18.42 1.34 -12.04
N LYS A 35 -19.52 0.63 -11.76
CA LYS A 35 -19.63 -0.81 -12.05
C LYS A 35 -19.44 -1.16 -13.52
N LYS A 36 -19.72 -0.19 -14.41
CA LYS A 36 -19.56 -0.31 -15.87
C LYS A 36 -18.19 0.21 -16.35
N GLY A 37 -17.26 0.49 -15.44
CA GLY A 37 -15.91 0.94 -15.78
C GLY A 37 -15.70 2.44 -15.87
N ASN A 38 -16.73 3.27 -15.62
CA ASN A 38 -16.54 4.73 -15.61
C ASN A 38 -15.76 5.18 -14.37
N LEU A 39 -14.87 6.15 -14.54
CA LEU A 39 -14.19 6.79 -13.43
C LEU A 39 -15.04 7.93 -12.84
N PRO A 40 -14.94 8.19 -11.52
CA PRO A 40 -15.50 9.40 -10.94
C PRO A 40 -14.73 10.64 -11.42
N GLY A 41 -15.40 11.79 -11.44
CA GLY A 41 -14.71 13.08 -11.56
C GLY A 41 -13.82 13.35 -10.33
N SER A 42 -12.84 14.24 -10.48
CA SER A 42 -11.84 14.54 -9.44
C SER A 42 -12.45 14.94 -8.09
N GLU A 43 -13.47 15.79 -8.08
CA GLU A 43 -14.16 16.20 -6.83
C GLU A 43 -14.81 15.01 -6.11
N ILE A 44 -15.42 14.11 -6.88
CA ILE A 44 -16.05 12.91 -6.35
C ILE A 44 -14.98 11.95 -5.82
N LEU A 45 -13.88 11.79 -6.55
CA LEU A 45 -12.75 10.98 -6.13
C LEU A 45 -12.19 11.48 -4.79
N ILE A 46 -11.98 12.78 -4.64
CA ILE A 46 -11.51 13.40 -3.38
C ILE A 46 -12.46 13.08 -2.23
N LYS A 47 -13.78 13.18 -2.43
CA LYS A 47 -14.78 12.83 -1.41
C LYS A 47 -14.69 11.36 -1.00
N ILE A 48 -14.52 10.47 -1.96
CA ILE A 48 -14.38 9.02 -1.70
C ILE A 48 -13.10 8.75 -0.92
N CYS A 49 -11.96 9.31 -1.34
CA CYS A 49 -10.67 9.15 -0.66
C CYS A 49 -10.72 9.65 0.78
N LYS A 50 -11.30 10.84 1.02
CA LYS A 50 -11.48 11.39 2.37
C LYS A 50 -12.40 10.52 3.24
N PHE A 51 -13.53 10.08 2.70
CA PHE A 51 -14.49 9.26 3.44
C PHE A 51 -13.94 7.87 3.78
N LEU A 52 -13.19 7.27 2.87
CA LEU A 52 -12.60 5.95 3.07
C LEU A 52 -11.24 5.99 3.75
N GLU A 53 -10.64 7.19 3.91
CA GLU A 53 -9.28 7.39 4.43
C GLU A 53 -8.25 6.57 3.65
N VAL A 54 -8.30 6.66 2.32
CA VAL A 54 -7.38 5.96 1.39
C VAL A 54 -6.81 6.93 0.37
N SER A 55 -5.61 6.65 -0.14
CA SER A 55 -5.01 7.45 -1.21
C SER A 55 -5.74 7.25 -2.54
N SER A 56 -5.70 8.27 -3.39
CA SER A 56 -6.14 8.18 -4.78
C SER A 56 -5.37 7.11 -5.54
N ASP A 57 -4.08 6.98 -5.27
CA ASP A 57 -3.16 6.06 -5.94
C ASP A 57 -3.58 4.60 -5.73
N TYR A 58 -3.95 4.24 -4.51
CA TYR A 58 -4.48 2.91 -4.21
C TYR A 58 -5.84 2.66 -4.88
N LEU A 59 -6.70 3.67 -4.91
CA LEU A 59 -8.07 3.53 -5.43
C LEU A 59 -8.10 3.47 -6.97
N LEU A 60 -7.24 4.24 -7.62
CA LEU A 60 -7.09 4.32 -9.08
C LEU A 60 -6.09 3.30 -9.64
N ASP A 61 -5.43 2.54 -8.77
CA ASP A 61 -4.39 1.58 -9.15
C ASP A 61 -3.22 2.24 -9.89
N LEU A 62 -2.84 3.44 -9.42
CA LEU A 62 -1.72 4.22 -9.96
C LEU A 62 -0.37 3.79 -9.40
N ASN A 63 -0.33 2.78 -8.54
CA ASN A 63 0.92 2.21 -8.07
C ASN A 63 1.45 1.25 -9.16
N PRO A 64 2.51 1.60 -9.91
CA PRO A 64 3.14 0.67 -10.83
C PRO A 64 3.76 -0.54 -10.10
N GLU A 65 3.96 -0.43 -8.78
CA GLU A 65 4.33 -1.54 -7.89
C GLU A 65 3.43 -1.49 -6.65
N ALA A 66 2.75 -2.60 -6.33
CA ALA A 66 2.04 -2.72 -5.07
C ALA A 66 3.02 -2.41 -3.91
N PRO A 67 2.58 -1.75 -2.82
CA PRO A 67 3.42 -1.67 -1.63
C PRO A 67 3.87 -3.10 -1.29
N PRO A 68 5.16 -3.34 -1.03
CA PRO A 68 5.62 -4.68 -0.72
C PRO A 68 4.76 -5.23 0.42
N ILE A 69 4.19 -6.42 0.23
CA ILE A 69 3.51 -7.12 1.30
C ILE A 69 4.62 -7.49 2.27
N LEU A 70 4.72 -6.74 3.36
CA LEU A 70 5.68 -7.01 4.42
C LEU A 70 5.32 -8.36 5.04
N SER A 71 6.31 -9.22 5.19
CA SER A 71 6.25 -10.38 6.06
C SER A 71 6.01 -9.95 7.50
N ASP A 72 5.53 -10.89 8.33
CA ASP A 72 5.29 -10.63 9.75
C ASP A 72 6.55 -10.10 10.45
N GLN A 73 7.73 -10.61 10.07
CA GLN A 73 9.02 -10.16 10.58
C GLN A 73 9.36 -8.72 10.18
N GLU A 74 9.13 -8.34 8.92
CA GLU A 74 9.36 -6.97 8.46
C GLU A 74 8.41 -5.99 9.15
N GLN A 75 7.16 -6.40 9.35
CA GLN A 75 6.17 -5.60 10.05
C GLN A 75 6.52 -5.41 11.54
N GLU A 76 6.97 -6.48 12.22
CA GLU A 76 7.44 -6.41 13.61
C GLU A 76 8.66 -5.48 13.75
N LEU A 77 9.64 -5.59 12.84
CA LEU A 77 10.81 -4.71 12.82
C LEU A 77 10.40 -3.24 12.67
N LEU A 78 9.50 -2.94 11.74
CA LEU A 78 9.04 -1.57 11.48
C LEU A 78 8.26 -0.97 12.67
N GLU A 79 7.45 -1.78 13.34
CA GLU A 79 6.71 -1.34 14.52
C GLU A 79 7.65 -0.97 15.66
N HIS A 80 8.62 -1.84 15.98
CA HIS A 80 9.61 -1.55 17.02
C HIS A 80 10.52 -0.39 16.66
N PHE A 81 10.99 -0.32 15.41
CA PHE A 81 11.85 0.76 14.93
C PHE A 81 11.22 2.15 15.14
N ARG A 82 9.92 2.29 14.87
CA ARG A 82 9.19 3.57 15.04
C ARG A 82 9.07 4.02 16.50
N GLN A 83 9.19 3.09 17.45
CA GLN A 83 9.08 3.37 18.89
C GLN A 83 10.44 3.70 19.54
N CYS A 84 11.55 3.40 18.85
CA CYS A 84 12.91 3.70 19.31
C CYS A 84 13.25 5.20 19.24
N SER A 85 14.26 5.64 20.00
CA SER A 85 14.80 7.00 19.84
C SER A 85 15.68 7.08 18.58
N PRO A 86 16.00 8.30 18.10
CA PRO A 86 16.82 8.47 16.89
C PRO A 86 18.16 7.72 16.95
N GLY A 87 18.83 7.69 18.11
CA GLY A 87 20.12 7.01 18.24
C GLY A 87 20.02 5.48 18.13
N GLU A 88 18.95 4.89 18.68
CA GLU A 88 18.72 3.45 18.50
C GLU A 88 18.27 3.13 17.07
N GLN A 89 17.50 4.00 16.43
CA GLN A 89 17.14 3.86 15.02
C GLN A 89 18.39 3.83 14.12
N ASP A 90 19.34 4.74 14.34
CA ASP A 90 20.63 4.76 13.62
C ASP A 90 21.42 3.45 13.84
N SER A 91 21.39 2.93 15.06
CA SER A 91 22.05 1.66 15.41
C SER A 91 21.40 0.47 14.71
N ILE A 92 20.06 0.42 14.64
CA ILE A 92 19.32 -0.61 13.91
C ILE A 92 19.64 -0.55 12.42
N LEU A 93 19.66 0.65 11.83
CA LEU A 93 20.03 0.84 10.42
C LEU A 93 21.45 0.39 10.14
N LEU A 94 22.41 0.70 11.02
CA LEU A 94 23.79 0.26 10.89
C LEU A 94 23.90 -1.28 10.82
N LEU A 95 23.17 -1.98 11.70
CA LEU A 95 23.15 -3.44 11.71
C LEU A 95 22.52 -4.02 10.44
N ALA A 96 21.38 -3.46 10.00
CA ALA A 96 20.72 -3.89 8.77
C ALA A 96 21.62 -3.71 7.55
N ASN A 97 22.30 -2.57 7.44
CA ASN A 97 23.24 -2.26 6.36
C ASN A 97 24.44 -3.23 6.37
N ALA A 98 25.01 -3.51 7.55
CA ALA A 98 26.11 -4.45 7.67
C ALA A 98 25.71 -5.88 7.25
N GLY A 99 24.48 -6.30 7.56
CA GLY A 99 23.92 -7.58 7.09
C GLY A 99 23.75 -7.63 5.58
N ALA A 100 23.19 -6.58 4.99
CA ALA A 100 22.99 -6.49 3.54
C ALA A 100 24.31 -6.54 2.76
N ALA A 101 25.32 -5.78 3.21
CA ALA A 101 26.64 -5.76 2.58
C ALA A 101 27.34 -7.13 2.61
N LYS A 102 27.22 -7.88 3.72
CA LYS A 102 27.75 -9.25 3.81
C LYS A 102 27.06 -10.19 2.83
N ALA A 103 25.73 -10.13 2.73
CA ALA A 103 24.98 -10.96 1.81
C ALA A 103 25.33 -10.68 0.34
N GLU A 104 25.66 -9.44 -0.02
CA GLU A 104 26.15 -9.07 -1.36
C GLU A 104 27.54 -9.66 -1.63
N GLN A 105 28.48 -9.54 -0.70
CA GLN A 105 29.83 -10.10 -0.82
C GLN A 105 29.84 -11.64 -0.96
N GLU A 106 28.93 -12.32 -0.25
CA GLU A 106 28.76 -13.78 -0.33
C GLU A 106 28.20 -14.22 -1.70
N LYS A 107 27.30 -13.43 -2.28
CA LYS A 107 26.75 -13.69 -3.63
C LYS A 107 27.83 -13.53 -4.72
N GLU A 108 28.66 -12.49 -4.62
CA GLU A 108 29.77 -12.25 -5.56
C GLU A 108 30.82 -13.36 -5.49
N SER A 109 31.19 -13.78 -4.28
CA SER A 109 32.17 -14.87 -4.05
C SER A 109 31.68 -16.24 -4.53
N SER A 110 30.36 -16.47 -4.52
CA SER A 110 29.74 -17.71 -4.99
C SER A 110 29.63 -17.77 -6.52
N ASN A 111 29.36 -16.65 -7.18
CA ASN A 111 29.34 -16.58 -8.65
C ASN A 111 30.74 -16.75 -9.27
N SER A 112 31.79 -16.31 -8.58
CA SER A 112 33.19 -16.52 -8.99
C SER A 112 33.65 -17.99 -8.98
N LYS A 113 33.00 -18.89 -8.25
CA LYS A 113 33.43 -20.29 -8.10
C LYS A 113 32.80 -21.26 -9.10
N ASN A 114 31.76 -20.84 -9.82
CA ASN A 114 31.05 -21.66 -10.80
C ASN A 114 31.50 -21.44 -12.26
N VAL A 115 32.58 -20.67 -12.47
CA VAL A 115 33.21 -20.46 -13.78
C VAL A 115 34.62 -21.04 -13.72
N GLY A 116 34.75 -22.37 -13.79
CA GLY A 116 36.01 -23.09 -13.75
C GLY A 116 35.85 -24.53 -14.23
#